data_AF-A0AAV0U9U1-F1
#
_entry.id   AF-A0AAV0U9U1-F1
#
_cell.length_a   1.000
_cell.length_b   1.000
_cell.length_c   1.000
_cell.angle_alpha   90.00
_cell.angle_beta   90.00
_cell.angle_gamma   90.00
#
_symmetry.space_group_name_H-M   'P 1'
#
loop_
_entity.id
_entity.type
_entity.pdbx_description
1 polymer ?
#
loop_
_entity_poly.entity_id
_entity_poly.type
_entity_poly.pdbx_seq_one_letter_code
_entity_poly.pdbx_strand_id
1 'polypeptide(L)'
;MKALAFAAVTFFPVVFGWTDKWDHSKRFNAAGLAQLDCDGTSQPASCCICQSIVFEVETQLNNTQNDYDMDVVFRISEEKKRIKYSRSEARILEVLDNVCEQVPLNFPSSNDVATRMLSAACNDFTGEYEDELTRIFFDDLTPAKERMCVGILQVCPQADTTSKFEEL
;
A
#
# COMPACT_ATOMS: atom_id res chain seq x y z
N MET A 1 28.14 -46.06 -6.81
CA MET A 1 27.06 -45.09 -7.01
C MET A 1 27.18 -44.03 -5.93
N LYS A 2 27.60 -42.80 -6.28
CA LYS A 2 27.66 -41.67 -5.34
C LYS A 2 26.40 -40.84 -5.57
N ALA A 3 25.53 -40.77 -4.56
CA ALA A 3 24.36 -39.92 -4.60
C ALA A 3 24.82 -38.45 -4.53
N LEU A 4 24.44 -37.67 -5.54
CA LEU A 4 24.57 -36.22 -5.54
C LEU A 4 23.40 -35.66 -4.73
N ALA A 5 23.71 -35.04 -3.58
CA ALA A 5 22.74 -34.26 -2.84
C ALA A 5 22.45 -32.97 -3.64
N PHE A 6 21.23 -32.85 -4.16
CA PHE A 6 20.75 -31.59 -4.70
C PHE A 6 20.42 -30.68 -3.52
N ALA A 7 21.18 -29.60 -3.36
CA ALA A 7 20.83 -28.54 -2.44
C ALA A 7 19.60 -27.81 -3.01
N ALA A 8 18.47 -27.93 -2.33
CA ALA A 8 17.30 -27.10 -2.61
C ALA A 8 17.65 -25.66 -2.24
N VAL A 9 17.80 -24.79 -3.25
CA VAL A 9 17.91 -23.36 -3.04
C VAL A 9 16.51 -22.87 -2.68
N THR A 10 16.25 -22.66 -1.40
CA THR A 10 15.03 -22.00 -0.94
C THR A 10 15.11 -20.54 -1.37
N PHE A 11 14.38 -20.18 -2.44
CA PHE A 11 14.10 -18.80 -2.76
C PHE A 11 13.21 -18.24 -1.65
N PHE A 12 13.81 -17.58 -0.66
CA PHE A 12 13.04 -16.73 0.23
C PHE A 12 12.37 -15.65 -0.64
N PRO A 13 11.07 -15.35 -0.41
CA PRO A 13 10.45 -14.22 -1.07
C PRO A 13 11.27 -12.98 -0.74
N VAL A 14 11.81 -12.34 -1.77
CA VAL A 14 12.63 -11.14 -1.59
C VAL A 14 11.69 -10.04 -1.15
N VAL A 15 11.68 -9.73 0.14
CA VAL A 15 11.02 -8.53 0.65
C VAL A 15 11.94 -7.36 0.30
N PHE A 16 11.60 -6.63 -0.75
CA PHE A 16 12.27 -5.38 -1.06
C PHE A 16 11.69 -4.33 -0.14
N GLY A 17 12.38 -4.06 0.98
CA GLY A 17 11.93 -3.14 2.03
C GLY A 17 11.36 -1.84 1.46
N TRP A 18 12.19 -0.84 1.22
CA TRP A 18 11.77 0.38 0.51
C TRP A 18 12.00 0.21 -1.00
N THR A 19 11.37 1.03 -1.84
CA THR A 19 11.63 1.00 -3.29
C THR A 19 12.69 2.04 -3.66
N ASP A 20 13.33 1.90 -4.82
CA ASP A 20 14.33 2.87 -5.29
C ASP A 20 13.77 4.30 -5.44
N LYS A 21 12.46 4.41 -5.70
CA LYS A 21 11.77 5.68 -5.92
C LYS A 21 11.11 6.25 -4.66
N TRP A 22 10.92 5.42 -3.63
CA TRP A 22 10.32 5.77 -2.36
C TRP A 22 11.15 5.15 -1.24
N ASP A 23 12.33 5.73 -0.95
CA ASP A 23 13.27 5.26 0.07
C ASP A 23 13.46 6.26 1.22
N HIS A 24 12.84 5.95 2.36
CA HIS A 24 13.07 6.65 3.62
C HIS A 24 13.82 5.80 4.65
N SER A 25 14.39 4.66 4.25
CA SER A 25 15.04 3.67 5.13
C SER A 25 16.06 4.31 6.07
N LYS A 26 16.93 5.17 5.55
CA LYS A 26 17.98 5.82 6.35
C LYS A 26 17.41 6.63 7.52
N ARG A 27 16.35 7.40 7.28
CA ARG A 27 15.72 8.24 8.32
C ARG A 27 14.99 7.40 9.35
N PHE A 28 14.20 6.41 8.90
CA PHE A 28 13.48 5.50 9.79
C PHE A 28 14.42 4.62 10.62
N ASN A 29 15.49 4.10 10.03
CA ASN A 29 16.50 3.31 10.74
C ASN A 29 17.23 4.16 11.80
N ALA A 30 17.62 5.38 11.46
CA ALA A 30 18.28 6.28 12.41
C ALA A 30 17.39 6.66 13.61
N ALA A 31 16.07 6.65 13.42
CA ALA A 31 15.08 6.89 14.47
C ALA A 31 14.70 5.62 15.26
N GLY A 32 15.27 4.44 14.94
CA GLY A 32 14.87 3.17 15.55
C GLY A 32 13.49 2.67 15.11
N LEU A 33 12.99 3.17 13.99
CA LEU A 33 11.67 2.88 13.42
C LEU A 33 11.78 2.01 12.17
N ALA A 34 12.76 1.11 12.10
CA ALA A 34 12.92 0.18 10.98
C ALA A 34 11.74 -0.80 10.85
N GLN A 35 11.14 -1.15 12.00
CA GLN A 35 10.00 -2.03 12.15
C GLN A 35 8.90 -1.26 12.89
N LEU A 36 7.66 -1.42 12.45
CA LEU A 36 6.48 -0.80 13.04
C LEU A 36 5.43 -1.88 13.30
N ASP A 37 4.55 -1.65 14.28
CA ASP A 37 3.40 -2.53 14.52
C ASP A 37 2.20 -2.00 13.74
N CYS A 38 1.68 -2.81 12.83
CA CYS A 38 0.48 -2.53 12.03
C CYS A 38 -0.29 -3.82 11.77
N ASP A 39 -1.62 -3.72 11.70
CA ASP A 39 -2.53 -4.88 11.56
C ASP A 39 -2.23 -6.00 12.59
N GLY A 40 -1.73 -5.64 13.78
CA GLY A 40 -1.42 -6.53 14.90
C GLY A 40 -0.11 -7.32 14.76
N THR A 41 0.77 -6.96 13.82
CA THR A 41 2.06 -7.62 13.61
C THR A 41 3.19 -6.61 13.39
N SER A 42 4.40 -6.96 13.83
CA SER A 42 5.61 -6.19 13.51
C SER A 42 5.99 -6.41 12.05
N GLN A 43 6.01 -5.34 11.26
CA GLN A 43 6.35 -5.35 9.83
C GLN A 43 7.38 -4.27 9.51
N PRO A 44 8.08 -4.35 8.35
CA PRO A 44 8.92 -3.28 7.87
C PRO A 44 8.15 -1.95 7.82
N ALA A 45 8.81 -0.84 8.17
CA ALA A 45 8.16 0.46 8.19
C ALA A 45 7.50 0.83 6.85
N SER A 46 8.15 0.52 5.73
CA SER A 46 7.60 0.71 4.38
C SER A 46 6.28 -0.04 4.17
N CYS A 47 6.18 -1.27 4.66
CA CYS A 47 4.94 -2.05 4.60
C CYS A 47 3.83 -1.39 5.40
N CYS A 48 4.07 -1.07 6.68
CA CYS A 48 3.06 -0.44 7.53
C CYS A 48 2.60 0.90 6.99
N ILE A 49 3.53 1.73 6.50
CA ILE A 49 3.19 3.03 5.93
C ILE A 49 2.35 2.86 4.66
N CYS A 50 2.75 1.97 3.75
CA CYS A 50 1.96 1.68 2.54
C CYS A 50 0.55 1.20 2.90
N GLN A 51 0.43 0.23 3.81
CA GLN A 51 -0.87 -0.32 4.22
C GLN A 51 -1.75 0.75 4.88
N SER A 52 -1.20 1.57 5.77
CA SER A 52 -1.96 2.63 6.45
C SER A 52 -2.42 3.71 5.47
N ILE A 53 -1.59 4.11 4.50
CA ILE A 53 -1.98 5.09 3.48
C ILE A 53 -3.10 4.52 2.62
N VAL A 54 -2.92 3.32 2.05
CA VAL A 54 -3.90 2.70 1.14
C VAL A 54 -5.21 2.41 1.88
N PHE A 55 -5.15 2.00 3.16
CA PHE A 55 -6.33 1.85 4.02
C PHE A 55 -7.08 3.16 4.20
N GLU A 56 -6.36 4.26 4.45
CA GLU A 56 -6.97 5.56 4.68
C GLU A 56 -7.60 6.12 3.40
N VAL A 57 -6.96 5.95 2.24
CA VAL A 57 -7.57 6.31 0.93
C VAL A 57 -8.88 5.55 0.74
N GLU A 58 -8.87 4.22 0.87
CA GLU A 58 -10.08 3.38 0.76
C GLU A 58 -11.18 3.84 1.74
N THR A 59 -10.80 4.16 2.98
CA THR A 59 -11.72 4.64 4.02
C THR A 59 -12.37 5.97 3.63
N GLN A 60 -11.59 6.94 3.15
CA GLN A 60 -12.12 8.24 2.74
C GLN A 60 -13.00 8.14 1.49
N LEU A 61 -12.64 7.28 0.54
CA LEU A 61 -13.46 7.02 -0.64
C LEU A 61 -14.80 6.37 -0.25
N ASN A 62 -14.78 5.36 0.63
CA ASN A 62 -15.99 4.68 1.11
C ASN A 62 -16.90 5.56 1.97
N ASN A 63 -16.33 6.60 2.60
CA ASN A 63 -17.08 7.60 3.37
C ASN A 63 -17.45 8.86 2.55
N THR A 64 -17.29 8.83 1.22
CA THR A 64 -17.64 9.94 0.33
C THR A 64 -19.11 10.34 0.53
N GLN A 65 -19.32 11.61 0.86
CA GLN A 65 -20.66 12.18 0.97
C GLN A 65 -21.21 12.49 -0.42
N ASN A 66 -22.52 12.36 -0.60
CA ASN A 66 -23.20 12.56 -1.88
C ASN A 66 -22.67 11.62 -2.99
N ASP A 67 -22.56 10.32 -2.71
CA ASP A 67 -22.04 9.34 -3.68
C ASP A 67 -23.07 8.94 -4.77
N TYR A 68 -23.27 9.85 -5.73
CA TYR A 68 -24.19 9.70 -6.85
C TYR A 68 -23.58 8.88 -8.00
N ASP A 69 -24.46 8.33 -8.84
CA ASP A 69 -24.07 7.65 -10.07
C ASP A 69 -23.72 8.68 -11.15
N MET A 70 -22.61 8.47 -11.85
CA MET A 70 -22.19 9.31 -12.98
C MET A 70 -21.69 8.47 -14.14
N ASP A 71 -21.82 9.00 -15.36
CA ASP A 71 -21.27 8.39 -16.57
C ASP A 71 -19.86 8.92 -16.81
N VAL A 72 -18.88 8.02 -16.93
CA VAL A 72 -17.54 8.34 -17.43
C VAL A 72 -17.34 7.74 -18.81
N VAL A 73 -16.68 8.49 -19.69
CA VAL A 73 -16.39 8.07 -21.07
C VAL A 73 -14.91 7.74 -21.17
N PHE A 74 -14.59 6.51 -21.56
CA PHE A 74 -13.22 6.18 -21.94
C PHE A 74 -12.95 6.68 -23.34
N ARG A 75 -11.85 7.43 -23.52
CA ARG A 75 -11.45 7.99 -24.82
C ARG A 75 -11.27 6.95 -25.94
N ILE A 76 -11.16 5.65 -25.59
CA ILE A 76 -10.84 4.57 -26.52
C ILE A 76 -12.08 3.77 -26.95
N SER A 77 -13.07 3.56 -26.08
CA SER A 77 -14.23 2.71 -26.40
C SER A 77 -15.50 3.48 -26.73
N GLU A 78 -15.56 4.80 -26.45
CA GLU A 78 -16.80 5.62 -26.47
C GLU A 78 -17.93 5.07 -25.57
N GLU A 79 -17.75 3.92 -24.92
CA GLU A 79 -18.71 3.33 -24.00
C GLU A 79 -18.73 4.11 -22.68
N LYS A 80 -19.93 4.52 -22.30
CA LYS A 80 -20.19 5.11 -20.99
C LYS A 80 -20.18 4.01 -19.94
N LYS A 81 -19.24 4.10 -19.00
CA LYS A 81 -19.28 3.30 -17.77
C LYS A 81 -19.97 4.11 -16.70
N ARG A 82 -21.04 3.55 -16.11
CA ARG A 82 -21.68 4.14 -14.95
C ARG A 82 -20.90 3.75 -13.71
N ILE A 83 -20.40 4.73 -12.99
CA ILE A 83 -19.63 4.54 -11.75
C ILE A 83 -20.20 5.43 -10.65
N LYS A 84 -19.81 5.14 -9.42
CA LYS A 84 -20.01 6.01 -8.27
C LYS A 84 -19.02 7.17 -8.27
N TYR A 85 -19.43 8.35 -7.79
CA TYR A 85 -18.52 9.48 -7.63
C TYR A 85 -17.32 9.11 -6.73
N SER A 86 -17.53 8.30 -5.69
CA SER A 86 -16.51 7.72 -4.82
C SER A 86 -15.44 6.88 -5.54
N ARG A 87 -15.66 6.54 -6.81
CA ARG A 87 -14.73 5.79 -7.67
C ARG A 87 -14.31 6.57 -8.91
N SER A 88 -14.74 7.83 -9.02
CA SER A 88 -14.28 8.72 -10.09
C SER A 88 -12.83 9.13 -9.85
N GLU A 89 -12.08 9.28 -10.94
CA GLU A 89 -10.70 9.81 -10.90
C GLU A 89 -10.63 11.14 -10.13
N ALA A 90 -11.58 12.05 -10.38
CA ALA A 90 -11.67 13.32 -9.67
C ALA A 90 -11.73 13.13 -8.15
N ARG A 91 -12.60 12.25 -7.65
CA ARG A 91 -12.72 12.01 -6.21
C ARG A 91 -11.49 11.30 -5.64
N ILE A 92 -10.87 10.42 -6.41
CA ILE A 92 -9.63 9.73 -5.97
C ILE A 92 -8.51 10.74 -5.79
N LEU A 93 -8.28 11.63 -6.76
CA LEU A 93 -7.26 12.69 -6.67
C LEU A 93 -7.51 13.63 -5.49
N GLU A 94 -8.76 14.05 -5.26
CA GLU A 94 -9.12 14.86 -4.07
C GLU A 94 -8.75 14.18 -2.74
N VAL A 95 -8.89 12.85 -2.66
CA VAL A 95 -8.49 12.09 -1.47
C VAL A 95 -6.97 12.01 -1.37
N LEU A 96 -6.27 11.70 -2.48
CA LEU A 96 -4.81 11.60 -2.50
C LEU A 96 -4.14 12.91 -2.05
N ASP A 97 -4.69 14.07 -2.42
CA ASP A 97 -4.20 15.39 -2.00
C ASP A 97 -4.21 15.62 -0.48
N ASN A 98 -5.10 14.94 0.26
CA ASN A 98 -5.36 15.25 1.68
C ASN A 98 -5.14 14.04 2.62
N VAL A 99 -4.93 12.84 2.08
CA VAL A 99 -4.87 11.60 2.88
C VAL A 99 -3.74 11.63 3.91
N CYS A 100 -2.63 12.30 3.60
CA CYS A 100 -1.42 12.30 4.43
C CYS A 100 -1.57 13.02 5.78
N GLU A 101 -2.64 13.77 5.98
CA GLU A 101 -2.97 14.40 7.26
C GLU A 101 -3.65 13.42 8.24
N GLN A 102 -4.20 12.32 7.73
CA GLN A 102 -5.11 11.43 8.47
C GLN A 102 -4.63 9.98 8.55
N VAL A 103 -3.41 9.67 8.08
CA VAL A 103 -2.88 8.31 8.05
C VAL A 103 -2.85 7.70 9.47
N PRO A 104 -3.59 6.61 9.73
CA PRO A 104 -3.69 6.01 11.05
C PRO A 104 -2.50 5.08 11.29
N LEU A 105 -1.37 5.64 11.73
CA LEU A 105 -0.19 4.87 12.11
C LEU A 105 0.38 5.38 13.44
N ASN A 106 0.46 4.47 14.41
CA ASN A 106 0.96 4.78 15.75
C ASN A 106 2.46 4.49 15.85
N PHE A 107 3.18 5.40 16.47
CA PHE A 107 4.60 5.22 16.78
C PHE A 107 4.79 4.85 18.26
N PRO A 108 5.76 3.97 18.60
CA PRO A 108 6.03 3.57 19.99
C PRO A 108 6.34 4.74 20.95
N SER A 109 6.82 5.86 20.42
CA SER A 109 6.98 7.12 21.14
C SER A 109 6.24 8.22 20.40
N SER A 110 5.33 8.94 21.06
CA SER A 110 4.68 10.12 20.50
C SER A 110 5.72 11.24 20.38
N ASN A 111 6.43 11.28 19.26
CA ASN A 111 7.38 12.34 18.97
C ASN A 111 6.97 13.03 17.65
N ASP A 112 7.02 14.37 17.64
CA ASP A 112 6.67 15.18 16.47
C ASP A 112 7.55 14.84 15.24
N VAL A 113 8.72 14.26 15.47
CA VAL A 113 9.67 13.87 14.42
C VAL A 113 9.12 12.71 13.60
N ALA A 114 8.54 11.69 14.22
CA ALA A 114 7.98 10.51 13.58
C ALA A 114 6.73 10.88 12.78
N THR A 115 5.88 11.76 13.32
CA THR A 115 4.74 12.32 12.58
C THR A 115 5.19 13.09 11.33
N ARG A 116 6.24 13.91 11.43
CA ARG A 116 6.81 14.61 10.27
C ARG A 116 7.45 13.65 9.26
N MET A 117 8.11 12.60 9.74
CA MET A 117 8.67 11.55 8.89
C MET A 117 7.59 10.76 8.15
N LEU A 118 6.48 10.44 8.81
CA LEU A 118 5.31 9.81 8.20
C LEU A 118 4.69 10.71 7.14
N SER A 119 4.44 11.98 7.48
CA SER A 119 3.87 12.95 6.54
C SER A 119 4.75 13.11 5.31
N ALA A 120 6.08 13.23 5.47
CA ALA A 120 7.01 13.28 4.34
C ALA A 120 6.96 11.99 3.50
N ALA A 121 7.00 10.82 4.13
CA ALA A 121 6.91 9.55 3.41
C ALA A 121 5.58 9.37 2.67
N CYS A 122 4.47 9.84 3.25
CA CYS A 122 3.16 9.78 2.62
C CYS A 122 3.05 10.74 1.43
N ASN A 123 3.52 11.98 1.56
CA ASN A 123 3.50 12.95 0.46
C ASN A 123 4.35 12.47 -0.71
N ASP A 124 5.54 11.92 -0.44
CA ASP A 124 6.41 11.36 -1.48
C ASP A 124 5.76 10.10 -2.11
N PHE A 125 5.07 9.26 -1.32
CA PHE A 125 4.35 8.08 -1.82
C PHE A 125 3.19 8.43 -2.74
N THR A 126 2.31 9.33 -2.30
CA THR A 126 1.12 9.75 -3.05
C THR A 126 1.51 10.47 -4.33
N GLY A 127 2.55 11.30 -4.31
CA GLY A 127 3.08 11.95 -5.50
C GLY A 127 3.78 11.00 -6.48
N GLU A 128 4.56 10.01 -6.01
CA GLU A 128 5.24 9.07 -6.91
C GLU A 128 4.28 8.03 -7.52
N TYR A 129 3.27 7.61 -6.77
CA TYR A 129 2.38 6.50 -7.16
C TYR A 129 0.93 6.92 -7.43
N GLU A 130 0.70 8.20 -7.72
CA GLU A 130 -0.64 8.76 -7.99
C GLU A 130 -1.38 7.97 -9.08
N ASP A 131 -0.69 7.69 -10.19
CA ASP A 131 -1.25 6.96 -11.34
C ASP A 131 -1.64 5.52 -10.97
N GLU A 132 -0.78 4.80 -10.25
CA GLU A 132 -1.06 3.44 -9.78
C GLU A 132 -2.22 3.43 -8.77
N LEU A 133 -2.24 4.34 -7.81
CA LEU A 133 -3.32 4.46 -6.82
C LEU A 133 -4.64 4.78 -7.51
N THR A 134 -4.64 5.77 -8.40
CA THR A 134 -5.82 6.15 -9.19
C THR A 134 -6.38 4.95 -9.95
N ARG A 135 -5.52 4.19 -10.63
CA ARG A 135 -5.94 2.98 -11.34
C ARG A 135 -6.52 1.92 -10.41
N ILE A 136 -5.87 1.65 -9.28
CA ILE A 136 -6.32 0.62 -8.32
C ILE A 136 -7.71 0.95 -7.79
N PHE A 137 -7.94 2.18 -7.35
CA PHE A 137 -9.20 2.60 -6.76
C PHE A 137 -10.29 2.82 -7.81
N PHE A 138 -9.94 3.24 -9.02
CA PHE A 138 -10.89 3.37 -10.11
C PHE A 138 -11.43 2.01 -10.60
N ASP A 139 -10.56 0.99 -10.64
CA ASP A 139 -10.97 -0.38 -11.00
C ASP A 139 -11.75 -1.08 -9.86
N ASP A 140 -11.78 -0.49 -8.65
CA ASP A 140 -12.47 -0.97 -7.44
C ASP A 140 -12.12 -2.43 -7.08
N LEU A 141 -10.85 -2.81 -7.28
CA LEU A 141 -10.39 -4.17 -7.04
C LEU A 141 -9.96 -4.34 -5.58
N THR A 142 -10.89 -4.79 -4.74
CA THR A 142 -10.58 -5.15 -3.36
C THR A 142 -9.85 -6.50 -3.27
N PRO A 143 -8.83 -6.65 -2.41
CA PRO A 143 -8.29 -5.64 -1.48
C PRO A 143 -7.17 -4.78 -2.10
N ALA A 144 -7.36 -3.45 -2.09
CA ALA A 144 -6.38 -2.47 -2.61
C ALA A 144 -5.03 -2.54 -1.88
N LYS A 145 -5.03 -2.75 -0.55
CA LYS A 145 -3.82 -2.93 0.28
C LYS A 145 -2.90 -4.02 -0.27
N GLU A 146 -3.44 -5.20 -0.53
CA GLU A 146 -2.68 -6.34 -1.02
C GLU A 146 -2.13 -6.05 -2.41
N ARG A 147 -2.97 -5.53 -3.30
CA ARG A 147 -2.59 -5.21 -4.68
C ARG A 147 -1.44 -4.21 -4.74
N MET A 148 -1.51 -3.13 -3.95
CA MET A 148 -0.51 -2.08 -3.95
C MET A 148 0.76 -2.50 -3.19
N CYS A 149 0.63 -2.88 -1.92
CA CYS A 149 1.78 -3.03 -1.03
C CYS A 149 2.49 -4.38 -1.16
N VAL A 150 1.77 -5.45 -1.53
CA VAL A 150 2.36 -6.78 -1.76
C VAL A 150 2.60 -7.02 -3.25
N GLY A 151 1.61 -6.73 -4.10
CA GLY A 151 1.67 -7.03 -5.53
C GLY A 151 2.60 -6.10 -6.31
N ILE A 152 2.31 -4.80 -6.28
CA ILE A 152 2.99 -3.79 -7.11
C ILE A 152 4.33 -3.39 -6.50
N LEU A 153 4.33 -2.97 -5.23
CA LEU A 153 5.53 -2.43 -4.59
C LEU A 153 6.39 -3.49 -3.90
N GLN A 154 5.81 -4.63 -3.52
CA GLN A 154 6.51 -5.72 -2.85
C GLN A 154 7.24 -5.29 -1.55
N VAL A 155 6.71 -4.25 -0.89
CA VAL A 155 7.23 -3.69 0.36
C VAL A 155 6.75 -4.48 1.59
N CYS A 156 5.66 -5.22 1.43
CA CYS A 156 5.10 -6.13 2.42
C CYS A 156 5.47 -7.59 2.11
N PRO A 157 5.65 -8.45 3.14
CA PRO A 157 5.85 -9.87 2.91
C PRO A 157 4.62 -10.51 2.26
N GLN A 158 4.87 -11.47 1.38
CA GLN A 158 3.80 -12.31 0.85
C GLN A 158 3.31 -13.27 1.93
N ALA A 159 1.99 -13.50 2.01
CA ALA A 159 1.45 -14.52 2.88
C ALA A 159 2.03 -15.88 2.48
N ASP A 160 2.74 -16.52 3.41
CA ASP A 160 3.40 -17.80 3.18
C ASP A 160 2.32 -18.89 3.02
N THR A 161 1.97 -19.26 1.79
CA THR A 161 0.99 -20.32 1.50
C THR A 161 1.48 -21.73 1.88
N THR A 162 2.64 -21.84 2.51
CA THR A 162 3.39 -23.08 2.76
C THR A 162 3.12 -23.69 4.14
N SER A 163 1.96 -23.48 4.76
CA SER A 163 1.58 -24.11 6.04
C SER A 163 0.35 -25.03 5.95
N LYS A 164 -0.33 -25.12 4.81
CA LYS A 164 -1.57 -25.92 4.65
C LYS A 164 -1.39 -27.32 4.06
N PHE A 165 -0.16 -27.79 3.82
CA PHE A 165 0.11 -29.11 3.22
C PHE A 165 1.00 -30.05 4.06
N GLU A 166 1.21 -29.76 5.35
CA GLU A 166 1.92 -30.68 6.27
C GLU A 166 1.00 -31.35 7.32
N GLU A 167 -0.32 -31.36 7.11
CA GLU A 167 -1.25 -32.22 7.84
C GLU A 167 -2.20 -32.94 6.88
N LEU A 168 -1.68 -33.86 6.07
CA LEU A 168 -2.44 -34.95 5.44
C LEU A 168 -1.58 -36.21 5.36
#